data_AF-A0A418F744-F1
#
_entry.id   AF-A0A418F744-F1
#
_cell.length_a   1.000
_cell.length_b   1.000
_cell.length_c   1.000
_cell.angle_alpha   90.00
_cell.angle_beta   90.00
_cell.angle_gamma   90.00
#
_symmetry.space_group_name_H-M   'P 1'
#
loop_
_entity.id
_entity.type
_entity.pdbx_description
1 polymer ?
#
loop_
_entity_poly.entity_id
_entity_poly.type
_entity_poly.pdbx_seq_one_letter_code
_entity_poly.pdbx_strand_id
1 'polypeptide(L)'
;MVISSVAFTVLLVAVTRYSAHELEFDVRALQDDDIDFESPFYTWWLKKCETDWMLGYRLFRFGVTLFLAELGVVSWVQYSRWQLTSISISVVAVIGLLIWQFRILSKWRYLMKVPAVQVSAIPRDIVTPST
;
A
#
# COMPACT_ATOMS: atom_id res chain seq x y z
N MET A 1 -0.07 11.99 -8.22
CA MET A 1 -1.30 11.19 -8.06
C MET A 1 -1.50 10.18 -9.19
N VAL A 2 -1.30 10.56 -10.45
CA VAL A 2 -1.44 9.63 -11.60
C VAL A 2 -0.44 8.46 -11.53
N ILE A 3 0.81 8.72 -11.15
CA ILE A 3 1.82 7.65 -11.03
C ILE A 3 1.43 6.62 -9.96
N SER A 4 0.94 7.08 -8.80
CA SER A 4 0.47 6.18 -7.74
C SER A 4 -0.78 5.39 -8.18
N SER A 5 -1.70 5.99 -8.93
CA SER A 5 -2.88 5.25 -9.41
C SER A 5 -2.48 4.16 -10.40
N VAL A 6 -1.57 4.46 -11.33
CA VAL A 6 -1.04 3.45 -12.26
C VAL A 6 -0.34 2.31 -11.50
N ALA A 7 0.49 2.63 -10.51
CA ALA A 7 1.14 1.62 -9.66
C ALA A 7 0.11 0.72 -8.96
N PHE A 8 -0.94 1.29 -8.37
CA PHE A 8 -1.99 0.50 -7.73
C PHE A 8 -2.81 -0.33 -8.73
N THR A 9 -3.07 0.17 -9.93
CA THR A 9 -3.74 -0.62 -10.97
C THR A 9 -2.89 -1.81 -11.41
N VAL A 10 -1.58 -1.61 -11.60
CA VAL A 10 -0.65 -2.71 -11.94
C VAL A 10 -0.61 -3.75 -10.82
N LEU A 11 -0.54 -3.30 -9.57
CA LEU A 11 -0.59 -4.19 -8.40
C LEU A 11 -1.89 -4.99 -8.33
N LEU A 12 -3.03 -4.33 -8.54
CA LEU A 12 -4.34 -4.99 -8.56
C LEU A 12 -4.39 -6.06 -9.65
N VAL A 13 -3.95 -5.75 -10.87
CA VAL A 13 -3.90 -6.72 -11.97
C VAL A 13 -2.99 -7.89 -11.63
N ALA A 14 -1.82 -7.64 -11.04
CA ALA A 14 -0.89 -8.69 -10.63
C ALA A 14 -1.51 -9.63 -9.58
N VAL A 15 -2.18 -9.07 -8.57
CA VAL A 15 -2.89 -9.84 -7.54
C VAL A 15 -4.02 -10.65 -8.14
N THR A 16 -4.88 -10.04 -8.96
CA THR A 16 -6.01 -10.73 -9.59
C THR A 16 -5.54 -11.88 -10.48
N ARG A 17 -4.46 -11.69 -11.23
CA ARG A 17 -3.86 -12.75 -12.03
C ARG A 17 -3.33 -13.88 -11.16
N TYR A 18 -2.60 -13.56 -10.10
CA TYR A 18 -2.06 -14.57 -9.19
C TYR A 18 -3.19 -15.38 -8.51
N SER A 19 -4.21 -14.70 -7.99
CA SER A 19 -5.36 -15.36 -7.38
C SER A 19 -6.16 -16.23 -8.34
N ALA A 20 -6.21 -15.86 -9.63
CA ALA A 20 -6.98 -16.58 -10.63
C ALA A 20 -6.25 -17.80 -11.22
N HIS A 21 -4.92 -17.78 -11.27
CA HIS A 21 -4.16 -18.79 -12.03
C HIS A 21 -3.10 -19.55 -11.22
N GLU A 22 -2.41 -18.89 -10.30
CA GLU A 22 -1.21 -19.46 -9.66
C GLU A 22 -1.51 -19.93 -8.22
N LEU A 23 -2.47 -19.28 -7.55
CA LEU A 23 -2.81 -19.58 -6.17
C LEU A 23 -3.27 -21.03 -5.97
N GLU A 24 -4.09 -21.57 -6.87
CA GLU A 24 -4.58 -22.94 -6.76
C GLU A 24 -3.45 -23.96 -6.91
N PHE A 25 -2.48 -23.70 -7.78
CA PHE A 25 -1.32 -24.56 -7.95
C PHE A 25 -0.42 -24.52 -6.69
N ASP A 26 -0.13 -23.33 -6.19
CA ASP A 26 0.72 -23.15 -5.00
C ASP A 26 0.08 -23.78 -3.75
N VAL A 27 -1.24 -23.68 -3.59
CA VAL A 27 -1.96 -24.32 -2.47
C VAL A 27 -1.92 -25.84 -2.57
N ARG A 28 -2.07 -26.41 -3.78
CA ARG A 28 -2.00 -27.87 -3.98
C ARG A 28 -0.59 -28.44 -3.81
N ALA A 29 0.44 -27.61 -3.94
CA ALA A 29 1.83 -27.99 -3.72
C ALA A 29 2.24 -27.96 -2.24
N LEU A 30 1.44 -27.32 -1.37
CA LEU A 30 1.68 -27.31 0.09
C LEU A 30 1.27 -28.67 0.70
N GLN A 31 2.00 -29.07 1.73
CA GLN A 31 1.66 -30.24 2.54
C GLN A 31 0.47 -29.92 3.45
N ASP A 32 -0.46 -30.87 3.64
CA ASP A 32 -1.71 -30.65 4.41
C ASP A 32 -1.44 -30.11 5.84
N ASP A 33 -0.34 -30.52 6.48
CA ASP A 33 0.05 -30.07 7.82
C ASP A 33 0.45 -28.57 7.86
N ASP A 34 0.83 -27.98 6.72
CA ASP A 34 1.34 -26.61 6.62
C ASP A 34 0.30 -25.60 6.11
N ILE A 35 -0.86 -26.06 5.64
CA ILE A 35 -1.92 -25.21 5.06
C ILE A 35 -2.44 -24.16 6.06
N ASP A 36 -2.50 -24.50 7.35
CA ASP A 36 -2.99 -23.60 8.39
C ASP A 36 -1.93 -22.60 8.90
N PHE A 37 -0.64 -22.84 8.58
CA PHE A 37 0.48 -22.06 9.12
C PHE A 37 1.15 -21.17 8.07
N GLU A 38 1.24 -21.61 6.81
CA GLU A 38 1.87 -20.85 5.74
C GLU A 38 0.86 -20.40 4.69
N SER A 39 0.84 -19.09 4.39
CA SER A 39 0.04 -18.56 3.28
C SER A 39 0.92 -18.32 2.04
N PRO A 40 0.77 -19.12 0.96
CA PRO A 40 1.59 -18.97 -0.25
C PRO A 40 1.43 -17.58 -0.88
N PHE A 41 0.21 -17.01 -0.80
CA PHE A 41 -0.08 -15.64 -1.21
C PHE A 41 0.82 -14.60 -0.52
N TYR A 42 1.00 -14.72 0.79
CA TYR A 42 1.75 -13.74 1.57
C TYR A 42 3.24 -13.78 1.21
N THR A 43 3.80 -14.97 1.05
CA THR A 43 5.19 -15.16 0.61
C THR A 43 5.42 -14.61 -0.79
N TRP A 44 4.47 -14.84 -1.71
CA TRP A 44 4.52 -14.28 -3.05
C TRP A 44 4.43 -12.74 -3.04
N TRP A 45 3.49 -12.19 -2.26
CA TRP A 45 3.28 -10.74 -2.13
C TRP A 45 4.52 -10.04 -1.60
N LEU A 46 5.14 -10.57 -0.55
CA LEU A 46 6.37 -10.04 0.04
C LEU A 46 7.53 -9.98 -0.97
N LYS A 47 7.68 -11.01 -1.81
CA LYS A 47 8.76 -11.07 -2.81
C LYS A 47 8.55 -10.12 -3.98
N LYS A 48 7.30 -9.90 -4.40
CA LYS A 48 7.00 -9.28 -5.70
C LYS A 48 6.32 -7.92 -5.61
N CYS A 49 5.41 -7.73 -4.66
CA CYS A 49 4.48 -6.60 -4.65
C CYS A 49 4.72 -5.62 -3.50
N GLU A 50 5.30 -6.07 -2.38
CA GLU A 50 5.44 -5.27 -1.16
C GLU A 50 6.24 -3.96 -1.39
N THR A 51 7.32 -4.02 -2.18
CA THR A 51 8.16 -2.84 -2.44
C THR A 51 7.44 -1.82 -3.32
N ASP A 52 6.78 -2.28 -4.38
CA ASP A 52 6.00 -1.42 -5.29
C ASP A 52 4.79 -0.82 -4.59
N TRP A 53 4.13 -1.60 -3.71
CA TRP A 53 3.05 -1.14 -2.85
C TRP A 53 3.51 -0.01 -1.91
N MET A 54 4.64 -0.19 -1.23
CA MET A 54 5.22 0.84 -0.37
C MET A 54 5.58 2.11 -1.15
N LEU A 55 6.15 1.97 -2.33
CA LEU A 55 6.49 3.11 -3.19
C LEU A 55 5.23 3.86 -3.64
N GLY A 56 4.21 3.12 -4.13
CA GLY A 56 2.92 3.67 -4.53
C GLY A 56 2.25 4.42 -3.39
N TYR A 57 2.29 3.88 -2.17
CA TYR A 57 1.79 4.54 -0.98
C TYR A 57 2.54 5.83 -0.64
N ARG A 58 3.88 5.83 -0.68
CA ARG A 58 4.67 7.05 -0.43
C ARG A 58 4.36 8.14 -1.45
N LEU A 59 4.29 7.78 -2.73
CA LEU A 59 3.94 8.70 -3.82
C LEU A 59 2.52 9.25 -3.67
N PHE A 60 1.56 8.41 -3.28
CA PHE A 60 0.20 8.85 -3.00
C PHE A 60 0.16 9.86 -1.85
N ARG A 61 0.84 9.57 -0.74
CA ARG A 61 0.92 10.47 0.42
C ARG A 61 1.49 11.82 0.07
N PHE A 62 2.62 11.83 -0.63
CA PHE A 62 3.26 13.06 -1.06
C PHE A 62 2.39 13.84 -2.06
N GLY A 63 1.72 13.12 -2.98
CA GLY A 63 0.80 13.70 -3.94
C GLY A 63 -0.37 14.43 -3.28
N VAL A 64 -1.02 13.82 -2.28
CA VAL A 64 -2.14 14.47 -1.56
C VAL A 64 -1.68 15.71 -0.81
N THR A 65 -0.52 15.65 -0.14
CA THR A 65 0.01 16.81 0.60
C THR A 65 0.39 17.96 -0.32
N LEU A 66 1.04 17.66 -1.44
CA LEU A 66 1.39 18.69 -2.43
C LEU A 66 0.14 19.27 -3.08
N PHE A 67 -0.86 18.45 -3.40
CA PHE A 67 -2.10 18.94 -4.00
C PHE A 67 -2.83 19.95 -3.11
N LEU A 68 -2.94 19.68 -1.81
CA LEU A 68 -3.57 20.61 -0.87
C LEU A 68 -2.73 21.88 -0.68
N ALA A 69 -1.39 21.77 -0.68
CA ALA A 69 -0.50 22.92 -0.61
C ALA A 69 -0.61 23.81 -1.86
N GLU A 70 -0.57 23.20 -3.06
CA GLU A 70 -0.78 23.86 -4.35
C GLU A 70 -2.13 24.56 -4.40
N LEU A 71 -3.22 23.91 -3.97
CA LEU A 71 -4.53 24.54 -3.90
C LEU A 71 -4.54 25.79 -3.03
N GLY A 72 -3.84 25.76 -1.89
CA GLY A 72 -3.67 26.91 -1.03
C GLY A 72 -2.93 28.04 -1.75
N VAL A 73 -1.78 27.76 -2.38
CA VAL A 73 -0.99 28.79 -3.07
C VAL A 73 -1.74 29.37 -4.28
N VAL A 74 -2.32 28.51 -5.11
CA VAL A 74 -3.05 28.90 -6.32
C VAL A 74 -4.27 29.74 -6.00
N SER A 75 -4.92 29.54 -4.84
CA SER A 75 -6.05 30.38 -4.45
C SER A 75 -5.67 31.85 -4.31
N TRP A 76 -4.46 32.14 -3.82
CA TRP A 76 -3.95 33.51 -3.69
C TRP A 76 -3.59 34.14 -5.03
N VAL A 77 -3.08 33.33 -5.96
CA VAL A 77 -2.75 33.80 -7.31
C VAL A 77 -4.03 34.10 -8.10
N GLN A 78 -5.01 33.19 -8.09
CA GLN A 78 -6.25 33.35 -8.87
C GLN A 78 -7.23 34.35 -8.25
N TYR A 79 -7.41 34.33 -6.93
CA TYR A 79 -8.40 35.17 -6.24
C TYR A 79 -7.76 36.36 -5.53
N SER A 80 -6.67 36.91 -6.10
CA SER A 80 -5.96 38.08 -5.57
C SER A 80 -6.88 39.27 -5.24
N ARG A 81 -7.92 39.50 -6.06
CA ARG A 81 -8.91 40.57 -5.86
C ARG A 81 -9.99 40.23 -4.82
N TRP A 82 -10.29 38.95 -4.65
CA TRP A 82 -11.35 38.45 -3.76
C TRP A 82 -10.71 37.72 -2.58
N GLN A 83 -10.10 38.50 -1.68
CA GLN A 83 -9.31 37.96 -0.56
C GLN A 83 -10.13 37.02 0.34
N LEU A 84 -11.41 37.31 0.56
CA LEU A 84 -12.31 36.47 1.37
C LEU A 84 -12.42 35.03 0.81
N THR A 85 -12.47 34.91 -0.52
CA THR A 85 -12.53 33.62 -1.22
C THR A 85 -11.19 32.88 -1.13
N SER A 86 -10.07 33.59 -1.26
CA SER A 86 -8.75 32.96 -1.10
C SER A 86 -8.53 32.46 0.33
N ILE A 87 -8.95 33.25 1.33
CA ILE A 87 -8.86 32.88 2.75
C ILE A 87 -9.70 31.63 3.02
N SER A 88 -10.94 31.56 2.53
CA SER A 88 -11.80 30.40 2.77
C SER A 88 -11.23 29.13 2.15
N ILE A 89 -10.70 29.19 0.91
CA ILE A 89 -10.05 28.06 0.25
C ILE A 89 -8.80 27.62 1.02
N SER A 90 -7.98 28.57 1.46
CA SER A 90 -6.79 28.28 2.27
C SER A 90 -7.13 27.59 3.59
N VAL A 91 -8.18 28.04 4.28
CA VAL A 91 -8.66 27.41 5.53
C VAL A 91 -9.09 25.97 5.26
N VAL A 92 -9.85 25.72 4.19
CA VAL A 92 -10.28 24.37 3.81
C VAL A 92 -9.07 23.48 3.49
N ALA A 93 -8.08 24.00 2.76
CA ALA A 93 -6.85 23.27 2.44
C ALA A 93 -6.05 22.90 3.70
N VAL A 94 -5.92 23.83 4.65
CA VAL A 94 -5.24 23.59 5.93
C VAL A 94 -5.99 22.55 6.77
N ILE A 95 -7.31 22.68 6.91
CA ILE A 95 -8.12 21.68 7.64
C ILE A 95 -7.98 20.30 6.97
N GLY A 96 -8.04 20.25 5.64
CA GLY A 96 -7.81 19.03 4.86
C GLY A 96 -6.44 18.41 5.13
N LEU A 97 -5.38 19.21 5.19
CA LEU A 97 -4.02 18.74 5.54
C LEU A 97 -3.95 18.19 6.96
N LEU A 98 -4.57 18.87 7.93
CA LEU A 98 -4.59 18.41 9.33
C LEU A 98 -5.33 17.07 9.45
N ILE A 99 -6.51 16.95 8.83
CA ILE A 99 -7.27 15.69 8.82
C ILE A 99 -6.45 14.58 8.16
N TRP A 100 -5.84 14.87 7.00
CA TRP A 100 -4.98 13.93 6.29
C TRP A 100 -3.84 13.42 7.17
N GLN A 101 -3.07 14.32 7.79
CA GLN A 101 -1.92 13.98 8.61
C GLN A 101 -2.29 13.25 9.91
N PHE A 102 -3.31 13.73 10.63
CA PHE A 102 -3.61 13.22 11.97
C PHE A 102 -4.55 12.03 11.98
N ARG A 103 -5.54 11.98 11.07
CA ARG A 103 -6.57 10.93 11.09
C ARG A 103 -6.23 9.79 10.15
N ILE A 104 -5.85 10.13 8.92
CA ILE A 104 -5.61 9.12 7.88
C ILE A 104 -4.20 8.57 8.07
N LEU A 105 -3.17 9.42 8.02
CA LEU A 105 -1.81 8.91 8.08
C LEU A 105 -1.44 8.22 9.41
N SER A 106 -2.07 8.58 10.53
CA SER A 106 -1.81 7.89 11.81
C SER A 106 -2.35 6.46 11.82
N LYS A 107 -3.60 6.26 11.37
CA LYS A 107 -4.23 4.94 11.28
C LYS A 107 -3.50 4.02 10.32
N TRP A 108 -3.13 4.56 9.15
CA TRP A 108 -2.47 3.79 8.09
C TRP A 108 -0.98 3.57 8.34
N ARG A 109 -0.37 4.22 9.35
CA ARG A 109 1.04 3.99 9.72
C ARG A 109 1.25 2.62 10.35
N TYR A 110 0.27 2.11 11.10
CA TYR A 110 0.39 0.79 11.74
C TYR A 110 0.31 -0.35 10.71
N LEU A 111 -0.56 -0.21 9.71
CA LEU A 111 -0.76 -1.20 8.65
C LEU A 111 0.42 -1.33 7.68
N MET A 112 1.35 -0.39 7.70
CA MET A 112 2.49 -0.30 6.78
C MET A 112 3.83 -0.69 7.44
N LYS A 113 3.79 -1.28 8.64
CA LYS A 113 5.00 -1.88 9.22
C LYS A 113 5.29 -3.16 8.45
N VAL A 114 6.40 -3.18 7.72
CA VAL A 114 6.90 -4.38 7.05
C VAL A 114 7.06 -5.47 8.11
N PRO A 115 6.30 -6.57 8.05
CA PRO A 115 6.48 -7.67 8.96
C PRO A 115 7.86 -8.29 8.72
N ALA A 116 8.58 -8.61 9.79
CA ALA A 116 9.82 -9.36 9.67
C ALA A 116 9.50 -10.69 8.97
N VAL A 117 10.20 -10.98 7.87
CA VAL A 117 10.12 -12.29 7.22
C VAL A 117 10.62 -13.31 8.22
N GLN A 118 9.71 -13.97 8.93
CA GLN A 118 10.06 -15.14 9.71
C GLN A 118 10.28 -16.26 8.72
N VAL A 119 11.53 -16.38 8.24
CA VAL A 119 12.00 -17.63 7.66
C VAL A 119 11.84 -18.64 8.77
N SER A 120 10.88 -19.55 8.64
CA SER A 120 10.73 -20.69 9.54
C SER A 120 11.98 -21.56 9.36
N ALA A 121 13.03 -21.23 10.11
CA ALA A 121 14.29 -21.96 10.15
C ALA A 121 14.15 -23.19 11.05
N ILE A 122 13.04 -23.92 10.91
CA ILE A 122 12.89 -25.26 11.50
C ILE A 122 13.52 -26.21 10.47
N PRO A 123 14.69 -26.81 10.74
CA PRO A 123 15.17 -27.93 9.96
C PRO A 123 14.17 -29.06 10.19
N ARG A 124 13.30 -29.34 9.22
CA ARG A 124 12.43 -30.52 9.29
C ARG A 124 13.18 -31.67 8.64
N ASP A 125 13.47 -32.68 9.44
CA ASP A 125 14.09 -33.91 8.97
C ASP A 125 13.21 -34.55 7.89
N ILE A 126 13.78 -34.69 6.70
CA ILE A 126 13.16 -35.42 5.59
C ILE A 126 13.17 -36.90 6.00
N VAL A 127 12.08 -37.38 6.58
CA VAL A 127 11.88 -38.82 6.78
C VAL A 127 11.58 -39.43 5.42
N THR A 128 12.64 -39.89 4.73
CA THR A 128 12.51 -40.72 3.54
C THR A 128 11.88 -42.05 3.92
N PRO A 129 10.76 -42.47 3.32
CA PRO A 129 10.22 -43.81 3.55
C PRO A 129 11.23 -44.84 3.04
N SER A 130 11.56 -45.82 3.89
CA SER A 130 12.44 -46.94 3.54
C SER A 130 11.79 -47.81 2.47
N THR A 131 12.43 -47.86 1.30
CA THR A 131 12.21 -48.91 0.28
C THR A 131 12.63 -50.28 0.79
#